data_AF-W6KLQ6-F1
#
_entry.id   AF-W6KLQ6-F1
#
_cell.length_a   1.000
_cell.length_b   1.000
_cell.length_c   1.000
_cell.angle_alpha   90.00
_cell.angle_beta   90.00
_cell.angle_gamma   90.00
#
_symmetry.space_group_name_H-M   'P 1'
#
loop_
_entity.id
_entity.type
_entity.pdbx_description
1 polymer ?
#
loop_
_entity_poly.entity_id
_entity_poly.type
_entity_poly.pdbx_seq_one_letter_code
_entity_poly.pdbx_strand_id
1 'polypeptide(L)'
;MTVPTKFVSSVEEFRRIFYADRDIAGVCSPDYSTSEPQLSPPSSDSFLLCYENGDAGVSTDGITAFQRQVESSAEQRSTRVRLFIWDSTSDAFAEAKKQLQKRRGFPLLAIVFRGAISDTFLDIPLGALTANEIPRVCAKLALYQRGNAPAHIRGEAPLQGRDEDELGSSPNPNSTVAWTLSVDVVRMMEMGKDLLRKDRAAYAEKIFLKSLKTLEALEGEVCRGEGEERRGASNTTVSTAEESSFPRDYTRSVAHCLAWAAIAQLVQGKEVLHNTFLERLTGGEKNIDGAFFPFTEEPLSDECRACVLWRLMLAAPSPWVAAECSERKLQGWLSANPTDCVRRAHLAITFFLRGEMERALTEAVKLRSLGDAFGRVALKEISHFLGSDHELVARLGKV
;
A
#
# COMPACT_ATOMS: atom_id res chain seq x y z
N MET A 1 19.15 -22.47 -6.37
CA MET A 1 19.71 -21.52 -5.38
C MET A 1 19.63 -22.21 -4.03
N THR A 2 20.75 -22.40 -3.32
CA THR A 2 20.75 -23.15 -2.05
C THR A 2 20.34 -22.23 -0.90
N VAL A 3 19.34 -22.65 -0.11
CA VAL A 3 18.95 -21.97 1.13
C VAL A 3 19.91 -22.41 2.23
N PRO A 4 20.70 -21.50 2.84
CA PRO A 4 21.56 -21.86 3.96
C PRO A 4 20.71 -22.35 5.13
N THR A 5 20.85 -23.62 5.50
CA THR A 5 20.10 -24.26 6.59
C THR A 5 21.03 -24.57 7.76
N LYS A 6 20.65 -24.17 8.97
CA LYS A 6 21.40 -24.43 10.20
C LYS A 6 20.50 -24.98 11.30
N PHE A 7 20.95 -26.07 11.93
CA PHE A 7 20.32 -26.59 13.14
C PHE A 7 20.85 -25.83 14.35
N VAL A 8 19.94 -25.38 15.21
CA VAL A 8 20.26 -24.59 16.41
C VAL A 8 20.36 -25.54 17.59
N SER A 9 21.56 -25.68 18.14
CA SER A 9 21.87 -26.62 19.23
C SER A 9 22.36 -25.95 20.50
N SER A 10 22.77 -24.68 20.44
CA SER A 10 23.22 -23.89 21.60
C SER A 10 22.55 -22.52 21.68
N VAL A 11 22.64 -21.89 22.86
CA VAL A 11 22.13 -20.53 23.10
C VAL A 11 22.92 -19.50 22.26
N GLU A 12 24.24 -19.68 22.07
CA GLU A 12 25.01 -18.81 21.17
C GLU A 12 24.52 -18.94 19.72
N GLU A 13 24.19 -20.14 19.25
CA GLU A 13 23.66 -20.33 17.90
C GLU A 13 22.28 -19.72 17.72
N PHE A 14 21.44 -19.76 18.75
CA PHE A 14 20.15 -19.08 18.75
C PHE A 14 20.31 -17.56 18.69
N ARG A 15 21.28 -16.99 19.42
CA ARG A 15 21.59 -15.55 19.35
C ARG A 15 22.06 -15.13 17.96
N ARG A 16 22.82 -15.98 17.25
CA ARG A 16 23.28 -15.74 15.87
C ARG A 16 22.17 -15.64 14.82
N ILE A 17 20.94 -16.03 15.15
CA ILE A 17 19.78 -15.83 14.27
C ILE A 17 19.48 -14.32 14.15
N PHE A 18 19.63 -13.61 15.27
CA PHE A 18 19.25 -12.20 15.39
C PHE A 18 20.43 -11.26 15.14
N TYR A 19 21.66 -11.76 15.25
CA TYR A 19 22.90 -11.00 15.16
C TYR A 19 23.89 -11.70 14.22
N ALA A 20 24.54 -10.97 13.30
CA ALA A 20 25.55 -11.54 12.41
C ALA A 20 26.93 -11.56 13.10
N ASP A 21 27.54 -12.75 13.18
CA ASP A 21 29.00 -12.88 13.33
C ASP A 21 29.65 -12.66 11.95
N ARG A 22 30.68 -11.80 11.89
CA ARG A 22 31.62 -11.75 10.77
C ARG A 22 32.37 -13.07 10.75
N ASP A 23 31.98 -14.02 9.90
CA ASP A 23 32.87 -15.11 9.49
C ASP A 23 32.36 -15.79 8.22
N ILE A 24 32.55 -15.12 7.08
CA ILE A 24 32.79 -15.78 5.79
C ILE A 24 33.88 -14.97 5.06
N ALA A 25 35.11 -14.98 5.59
CA ALA A 25 36.35 -14.91 4.80
C ALA A 25 37.58 -14.88 5.73
N GLY A 26 38.29 -16.02 5.79
CA GLY A 26 39.76 -16.05 5.87
C GLY A 26 40.43 -15.75 7.22
N VAL A 27 40.88 -16.83 7.88
CA VAL A 27 42.17 -16.98 8.58
C VAL A 27 42.81 -15.71 9.18
N CYS A 28 42.81 -15.58 10.51
CA CYS A 28 44.05 -15.44 11.30
C CYS A 28 43.79 -15.58 12.82
N SER A 29 44.80 -16.16 13.45
CA SER A 29 45.00 -16.60 14.84
C SER A 29 44.58 -15.68 16.02
N PRO A 30 44.59 -16.22 17.26
CA PRO A 30 44.06 -15.57 18.45
C PRO A 30 45.08 -14.63 19.06
N ASP A 31 44.66 -13.41 19.39
CA ASP A 31 45.27 -12.64 20.47
C ASP A 31 44.19 -11.94 21.29
N TYR A 32 44.34 -12.09 22.60
CA TYR A 32 43.48 -11.55 23.64
C TYR A 32 43.49 -10.02 23.63
N SER A 33 42.36 -9.41 23.31
CA SER A 33 41.99 -8.09 23.82
C SER A 33 40.47 -7.94 23.85
N THR A 34 39.96 -7.66 25.04
CA THR A 34 38.57 -7.43 25.40
C THR A 34 37.98 -6.30 24.58
N SER A 35 37.31 -6.65 23.48
CA SER A 35 36.36 -5.80 22.77
C SER A 35 35.15 -6.66 22.49
N GLU A 36 34.01 -6.35 23.12
CA GLU A 36 32.74 -6.99 22.79
C GLU A 36 32.53 -6.88 21.27
N PRO A 37 32.23 -7.99 20.58
CA PRO A 37 32.02 -7.96 19.14
C PRO A 37 30.82 -7.05 18.83
N GLN A 38 31.04 -5.98 18.08
CA GLN A 38 29.97 -5.17 17.51
C GLN A 38 29.18 -6.00 16.52
N LEU A 39 28.10 -6.60 17.01
CA LEU A 39 27.19 -7.44 16.25
C LEU A 39 26.33 -6.58 15.33
N SER A 40 26.50 -6.74 14.02
CA SER A 40 25.65 -6.09 13.01
C SER A 40 24.42 -6.96 12.73
N PRO A 41 23.23 -6.38 12.48
CA PRO A 41 22.07 -7.18 12.09
C PRO A 41 22.32 -7.88 10.74
N PRO A 42 21.79 -9.10 10.54
CA PRO A 42 22.05 -9.85 9.32
C PRO A 42 21.46 -9.18 8.08
N SER A 43 22.18 -9.30 6.95
CA SER A 43 21.79 -8.75 5.65
C SER A 43 20.66 -9.52 4.95
N SER A 44 20.26 -10.67 5.48
CA SER A 44 19.33 -11.61 4.84
C SER A 44 18.27 -12.12 5.82
N ASP A 45 17.04 -12.17 5.34
CA ASP A 45 15.86 -12.60 6.08
C ASP A 45 15.99 -14.08 6.47
N SER A 46 15.43 -14.44 7.62
CA SER A 46 15.60 -15.79 8.18
C SER A 46 14.26 -16.37 8.61
N PHE A 47 14.05 -17.64 8.32
CA PHE A 47 12.99 -18.44 8.93
C PHE A 47 13.56 -19.18 10.13
N LEU A 48 12.85 -19.12 11.25
CA LEU A 48 13.13 -19.92 12.42
C LEU A 48 11.98 -20.88 12.64
N LEU A 49 12.21 -22.16 12.37
CA LEU A 49 11.29 -23.24 12.73
C LEU A 49 11.67 -23.76 14.12
N CYS A 50 10.78 -23.56 15.08
CA CYS A 50 10.88 -24.08 16.44
C CYS A 50 9.92 -25.26 16.61
N TYR A 51 10.41 -26.42 17.00
CA TYR A 51 9.60 -27.64 17.12
C TYR A 51 9.98 -28.49 18.33
N GLU A 52 9.10 -29.42 18.69
CA GLU A 52 9.36 -30.45 19.71
C GLU A 52 9.15 -31.82 19.07
N ASN A 53 10.01 -32.80 19.38
CA ASN A 53 9.88 -34.15 18.85
C ASN A 53 8.63 -34.85 19.38
N GLY A 54 7.89 -35.53 18.50
CA GLY A 54 6.89 -36.54 18.88
C GLY A 54 5.42 -36.14 18.78
N ASP A 55 5.07 -34.86 18.57
CA ASP A 55 3.68 -34.39 18.49
C ASP A 55 3.42 -33.45 17.28
N ALA A 56 2.18 -33.41 16.79
CA ALA A 56 1.67 -32.64 15.63
C ALA A 56 2.40 -32.80 14.27
N GLY A 57 2.84 -34.03 13.97
CA GLY A 57 3.37 -34.37 12.63
C GLY A 57 4.82 -33.92 12.39
N VAL A 58 5.54 -33.57 13.45
CA VAL A 58 6.98 -33.29 13.37
C VAL A 58 7.75 -34.61 13.44
N SER A 59 8.03 -35.18 12.27
CA SER A 59 8.96 -36.29 12.06
C SER A 59 10.22 -35.79 11.36
N THR A 60 11.30 -36.58 11.38
CA THR A 60 12.50 -36.33 10.56
C THR A 60 12.16 -36.15 9.08
N ASP A 61 11.23 -36.95 8.57
CA ASP A 61 10.72 -36.84 7.19
C ASP A 61 9.94 -35.54 6.97
N GLY A 62 9.13 -35.12 7.96
CA GLY A 62 8.38 -33.87 7.93
C GLY A 62 9.29 -32.63 7.92
N ILE A 63 10.36 -32.64 8.73
CA ILE A 63 11.36 -31.57 8.76
C ILE A 63 12.11 -31.52 7.42
N THR A 64 12.46 -32.68 6.86
CA THR A 64 13.12 -32.77 5.55
C THR A 64 12.21 -32.25 4.42
N ALA A 65 10.92 -32.60 4.45
CA ALA A 65 9.93 -32.10 3.51
C ALA A 65 9.75 -30.58 3.62
N PHE A 66 9.71 -30.06 4.85
CA PHE A 66 9.67 -28.62 5.11
C PHE A 66 10.90 -27.91 4.52
N GLN A 67 12.12 -28.41 4.79
CA GLN A 67 13.34 -27.83 4.24
C GLN A 67 13.32 -27.81 2.71
N ARG A 68 13.00 -28.94 2.07
CA ARG A 68 12.90 -29.03 0.59
C ARG A 68 11.88 -28.06 0.03
N GLN A 69 10.77 -27.86 0.73
CA GLN A 69 9.74 -26.91 0.30
C GLN A 69 10.19 -25.46 0.43
N VAL A 70 10.92 -25.11 1.49
CA VAL A 70 11.54 -23.79 1.63
C VAL A 70 12.55 -23.56 0.50
N GLU A 71 13.43 -24.53 0.23
CA GLU A 71 14.41 -24.48 -0.86
C GLU A 71 13.73 -24.31 -2.23
N SER A 72 12.76 -25.16 -2.55
CA SER A 72 12.01 -25.11 -3.80
C SER A 72 11.26 -23.79 -3.97
N SER A 73 10.57 -23.32 -2.93
CA SER A 73 9.81 -22.06 -2.98
C SER A 73 10.74 -20.85 -3.10
N ALA A 74 11.87 -20.86 -2.39
CA ALA A 74 12.88 -19.80 -2.47
C ALA A 74 13.53 -19.77 -3.85
N GLU A 75 13.86 -20.93 -4.44
CA GLU A 75 14.42 -21.03 -5.79
C GLU A 75 13.42 -20.54 -6.84
N GLN A 76 12.18 -21.05 -6.83
CA GLN A 76 11.13 -20.68 -7.77
C GLN A 76 10.84 -19.17 -7.75
N ARG A 77 10.94 -18.53 -6.59
CA ARG A 77 10.66 -17.11 -6.40
C ARG A 77 11.93 -16.25 -6.35
N SER A 78 13.11 -16.83 -6.51
CA SER A 78 14.41 -16.17 -6.35
C SER A 78 14.50 -15.35 -5.03
N THR A 79 14.01 -15.94 -3.94
CA THR A 79 13.98 -15.32 -2.61
C THR A 79 15.25 -15.67 -1.86
N ARG A 80 15.91 -14.68 -1.26
CA ARG A 80 17.07 -14.86 -0.38
C ARG A 80 16.60 -15.05 1.06
N VAL A 81 16.60 -16.29 1.54
CA VAL A 81 16.22 -16.60 2.92
C VAL A 81 17.23 -17.58 3.52
N ARG A 82 17.44 -17.52 4.83
CA ARG A 82 18.16 -18.51 5.62
C ARG A 82 17.17 -19.31 6.45
N LEU A 83 17.43 -20.59 6.67
CA LEU A 83 16.57 -21.44 7.47
C LEU A 83 17.31 -21.88 8.74
N PHE A 84 16.72 -21.57 9.89
CA PHE A 84 17.14 -22.09 11.19
C PHE A 84 16.10 -23.08 11.69
N ILE A 85 16.56 -24.26 12.07
CA ILE A 85 15.72 -25.35 12.58
C ILE A 85 16.14 -25.62 14.01
N TRP A 86 15.23 -25.45 14.95
CA TRP A 86 15.50 -25.50 16.37
C TRP A 86 14.60 -26.51 17.09
N ASP A 87 15.24 -27.56 17.62
CA ASP A 87 14.61 -28.50 18.53
C ASP A 87 14.51 -27.87 19.93
N SER A 88 13.31 -27.49 20.31
CA SER A 88 13.02 -26.79 21.56
C SER A 88 12.72 -27.72 22.73
N THR A 89 13.02 -29.02 22.61
CA THR A 89 12.87 -29.99 23.72
C THR A 89 13.77 -29.67 24.91
N SER A 90 14.91 -28.99 24.70
CA SER A 90 15.82 -28.57 25.76
C SER A 90 15.23 -27.46 26.66
N ASP A 91 15.46 -27.59 27.96
CA ASP A 91 15.07 -26.60 28.97
C ASP A 91 15.95 -25.34 28.98
N ALA A 92 17.12 -25.39 28.33
CA ALA A 92 18.04 -24.25 28.19
C ALA A 92 17.40 -23.03 27.49
N PHE A 93 16.26 -23.24 26.82
CA PHE A 93 15.53 -22.23 26.06
C PHE A 93 14.13 -21.94 26.61
N ALA A 94 13.85 -22.29 27.87
CA ALA A 94 12.55 -22.06 28.50
C ALA A 94 12.07 -20.60 28.37
N GLU A 95 12.99 -19.64 28.56
CA GLU A 95 12.68 -18.22 28.43
C GLU A 95 12.38 -17.81 26.97
N ALA A 96 13.16 -18.32 25.99
CA ALA A 96 12.90 -18.08 24.58
C ALA A 96 11.55 -18.68 24.13
N LYS A 97 11.20 -19.89 24.61
CA LYS A 97 9.88 -20.52 24.36
C LYS A 97 8.74 -19.64 24.89
N LYS A 98 8.90 -19.09 26.10
CA LYS A 98 7.90 -18.21 26.72
C LYS A 98 7.72 -16.90 25.95
N GLN A 99 8.82 -16.27 25.53
CA GLN A 99 8.78 -15.03 24.74
C GLN A 99 8.14 -15.24 23.36
N LEU A 100 8.42 -16.37 22.71
CA LEU A 100 7.83 -16.74 21.43
C LEU A 100 6.39 -17.26 21.54
N GLN A 101 5.84 -17.37 22.76
CA GLN A 101 4.53 -17.98 23.03
C GLN A 101 4.39 -19.39 22.42
N LYS A 102 5.51 -20.13 22.37
CA LYS A 102 5.57 -21.48 21.80
C LYS A 102 4.67 -22.42 22.60
N ARG A 103 3.62 -22.95 21.97
CA ARG A 103 2.78 -23.99 22.56
C ARG A 103 3.43 -25.36 22.45
N ARG A 104 3.27 -26.15 23.52
CA ARG A 104 3.75 -27.53 23.56
C ARG A 104 3.05 -28.36 22.49
N GLY A 105 3.82 -29.17 21.77
CA GLY A 105 3.31 -30.10 20.76
C GLY A 105 2.97 -29.52 19.40
N PHE A 106 3.02 -28.20 19.17
CA PHE A 106 2.82 -27.58 17.85
C PHE A 106 4.08 -26.88 17.36
N PRO A 107 4.46 -26.99 16.07
CA PRO A 107 5.59 -26.22 15.56
C PRO A 107 5.24 -24.72 15.49
N LEU A 108 6.27 -23.89 15.61
CA LEU A 108 6.20 -22.44 15.47
C LEU A 108 7.15 -22.03 14.34
N LEU A 109 6.65 -21.25 13.40
CA LEU A 109 7.47 -20.62 12.38
C LEU A 109 7.53 -19.12 12.65
N ALA A 110 8.73 -18.59 12.89
CA ALA A 110 8.98 -17.17 13.01
C ALA A 110 9.72 -16.64 11.77
N ILE A 111 9.30 -15.48 11.29
CA ILE A 111 10.03 -14.71 10.28
C ILE A 111 10.90 -13.70 11.00
N VAL A 112 12.21 -13.84 10.88
CA VAL A 112 13.20 -12.92 11.44
C VAL A 112 13.72 -12.02 10.33
N PHE A 113 13.45 -10.73 10.47
CA PHE A 113 13.89 -9.68 9.56
C PHE A 113 14.85 -8.75 10.30
N ARG A 114 16.09 -8.61 9.81
CA ARG A 114 17.12 -7.72 10.38
C ARG A 114 17.28 -7.80 11.91
N GLY A 115 17.18 -9.01 12.46
CA GLY A 115 17.35 -9.25 13.90
C GLY A 115 16.09 -9.09 14.76
N ALA A 116 14.93 -8.81 14.16
CA ALA A 116 13.65 -8.75 14.86
C ALA A 116 12.65 -9.75 14.28
N ILE A 117 11.76 -10.26 15.13
CA ILE A 117 10.66 -11.12 14.69
C ILE A 117 9.58 -10.24 14.07
N SER A 118 9.36 -10.42 12.76
CA SER A 118 8.36 -9.67 12.01
C SER A 118 7.00 -10.32 11.98
N ASP A 119 6.96 -11.66 12.04
CA ASP A 119 5.72 -12.42 12.01
C ASP A 119 5.93 -13.79 12.65
N THR A 120 4.84 -14.38 13.15
CA THR A 120 4.84 -15.70 13.80
C THR A 120 3.60 -16.50 13.41
N PHE A 121 3.81 -17.72 12.94
CA PHE A 121 2.75 -18.69 12.68
C PHE A 121 2.69 -19.67 13.84
N LEU A 122 1.62 -19.56 14.63
CA LEU A 122 1.37 -20.36 15.83
C LEU A 122 0.29 -21.40 15.55
N ASP A 123 0.37 -22.55 16.24
CA ASP A 123 -0.67 -23.58 16.27
C ASP A 123 -1.02 -24.22 14.92
N ILE A 124 -0.16 -24.12 13.91
CA ILE A 124 -0.36 -24.74 12.59
C ILE A 124 0.48 -26.03 12.50
N PRO A 125 -0.09 -27.18 12.12
CA PRO A 125 0.67 -28.41 11.89
C PRO A 125 1.75 -28.24 10.82
N LEU A 126 2.89 -28.94 10.95
CA LEU A 126 4.05 -28.78 10.06
C LEU A 126 3.69 -29.02 8.59
N GLY A 127 2.85 -30.01 8.29
CA GLY A 127 2.40 -30.29 6.94
C GLY A 127 1.60 -29.13 6.30
N ALA A 128 0.76 -28.45 7.09
CA ALA A 128 -0.02 -27.31 6.62
C ALA A 128 0.85 -26.05 6.42
N LEU A 129 1.82 -25.80 7.33
CA LEU A 129 2.84 -24.76 7.14
C LEU A 129 3.62 -24.98 5.85
N THR A 130 4.08 -26.22 5.64
CA THR A 130 4.84 -26.64 4.45
C THR A 130 4.05 -26.39 3.17
N ALA A 131 2.83 -26.90 3.08
CA ALA A 131 2.04 -26.85 1.85
C ALA A 131 1.53 -25.45 1.49
N ASN A 132 1.08 -24.66 2.48
CA ASN A 132 0.31 -23.45 2.22
C ASN A 132 1.06 -22.16 2.53
N GLU A 133 1.72 -22.10 3.69
CA GLU A 133 2.26 -20.84 4.21
C GLU A 133 3.65 -20.54 3.64
N ILE A 134 4.54 -21.54 3.52
CA ILE A 134 5.88 -21.33 2.97
C ILE A 134 5.86 -20.75 1.54
N PRO A 135 5.07 -21.28 0.58
CA PRO A 135 4.99 -20.67 -0.75
C PRO A 135 4.49 -19.22 -0.73
N ARG A 136 3.52 -18.91 0.15
CA ARG A 136 2.94 -17.57 0.30
C ARG A 136 3.95 -16.58 0.89
N VAL A 137 4.64 -16.98 1.95
CA VAL A 137 5.64 -16.16 2.63
C VAL A 137 6.83 -15.93 1.69
N CYS A 138 7.35 -16.94 1.01
CA CYS A 138 8.43 -16.76 0.03
C CYS A 138 8.02 -15.83 -1.11
N ALA A 139 6.79 -15.95 -1.64
CA ALA A 139 6.30 -15.02 -2.66
C ALA A 139 6.22 -13.57 -2.13
N LYS A 140 5.79 -13.38 -0.88
CA LYS A 140 5.72 -12.06 -0.23
C LYS A 140 7.12 -11.49 0.00
N LEU A 141 8.06 -12.27 0.54
CA LEU A 141 9.45 -11.86 0.74
C LEU A 141 10.14 -11.52 -0.58
N ALA A 142 9.91 -12.28 -1.65
CA ALA A 142 10.43 -11.96 -2.98
C ALA A 142 9.97 -10.58 -3.47
N LEU A 143 8.73 -10.16 -3.16
CA LEU A 143 8.27 -8.81 -3.49
C LEU A 143 9.07 -7.75 -2.74
N TYR A 144 9.29 -7.91 -1.43
CA TYR A 144 10.10 -6.97 -0.64
C TYR A 144 11.57 -6.93 -1.11
N GLN A 145 12.18 -8.08 -1.36
CA GLN A 145 13.60 -8.18 -1.72
C GLN A 145 13.92 -7.69 -3.14
N ARG A 146 12.96 -7.80 -4.07
CA ARG A 146 13.10 -7.25 -5.43
C ARG A 146 12.86 -5.73 -5.48
N GLY A 147 12.62 -5.08 -4.34
CA GLY A 147 12.17 -3.68 -4.31
C GLY A 147 10.79 -3.50 -4.92
N ASN A 148 10.01 -4.59 -4.99
CA ASN A 148 8.68 -4.61 -5.58
C ASN A 148 7.54 -4.34 -4.58
N ALA A 149 7.88 -4.18 -3.30
CA ALA A 149 6.94 -3.78 -2.28
C ALA A 149 6.75 -2.26 -2.28
N PRO A 150 5.57 -1.76 -1.88
CA PRO A 150 5.37 -0.33 -1.69
C PRO A 150 6.01 0.19 -0.40
N ALA A 151 6.59 -0.65 0.46
CA ALA A 151 7.18 -0.21 1.72
C ALA A 151 8.58 -0.79 1.89
N HIS A 152 9.53 0.06 2.28
CA HIS A 152 10.95 -0.25 2.43
C HIS A 152 11.47 0.37 3.72
N ILE A 153 12.21 -0.40 4.52
CA ILE A 153 12.88 0.12 5.71
C ILE A 153 14.31 0.51 5.32
N ARG A 154 14.63 1.79 5.34
CA ARG A 154 16.00 2.31 5.19
C ARG A 154 16.61 2.45 6.58
N GLY A 155 17.84 1.97 6.74
CA GLY A 155 18.64 2.34 7.90
C GLY A 155 19.43 3.56 7.50
N GLU A 156 19.19 4.69 8.16
CA GLU A 156 20.12 5.81 8.04
C GLU A 156 21.30 5.48 8.94
N ALA A 157 22.48 5.31 8.33
CA ALA A 157 23.71 5.39 9.10
C ALA A 157 23.70 6.74 9.82
N PRO A 158 24.13 6.81 11.09
CA PRO A 158 24.16 8.08 11.81
C PRO A 158 24.84 9.11 10.90
N LEU A 159 24.13 10.18 10.56
CA LEU A 159 24.77 11.36 9.99
C LEU A 159 25.82 11.74 11.03
N GLN A 160 27.09 11.45 10.73
CA GLN A 160 28.19 12.10 11.43
C GLN A 160 27.95 13.58 11.18
N GLY A 161 27.44 14.25 12.21
CA GLY A 161 27.31 15.68 12.24
C GLY A 161 28.65 16.24 11.79
N ARG A 162 28.65 16.87 10.63
CA ARG A 162 29.77 17.64 10.14
C ARG A 162 29.73 18.98 10.86
N ASP A 163 29.92 18.94 12.17
CA ASP A 163 30.33 20.09 12.95
C ASP A 163 31.85 19.94 13.12
N GLU A 164 32.58 20.62 12.25
CA GLU A 164 33.93 21.03 12.55
C GLU A 164 33.84 22.05 13.69
N ASP A 165 33.87 21.59 14.94
CA ASP A 165 34.72 22.17 15.97
C ASP A 165 34.57 21.46 17.33
N GLU A 166 35.69 21.45 18.04
CA GLU A 166 35.92 21.07 19.44
C GLU A 166 36.24 19.60 19.78
N LEU A 167 37.48 19.46 20.24
CA LEU A 167 38.14 18.26 20.75
C LEU A 167 37.34 17.60 21.89
N GLY A 168 37.24 16.27 21.83
CA GLY A 168 37.23 15.44 23.03
C GLY A 168 35.88 14.92 23.52
N SER A 169 35.08 14.31 22.65
CA SER A 169 34.01 13.42 23.10
C SER A 169 34.04 12.12 22.30
N SER A 170 34.20 11.00 23.00
CA SER A 170 34.18 9.66 22.42
C SER A 170 32.87 9.42 21.67
N PRO A 171 32.89 8.76 20.50
CA PRO A 171 31.65 8.37 19.82
C PRO A 171 30.84 7.47 20.76
N ASN A 172 29.61 7.88 21.05
CA ASN A 172 28.71 7.16 21.94
C ASN A 172 28.41 5.77 21.34
N PRO A 173 28.71 4.64 22.01
CA PRO A 173 28.56 3.29 21.44
C PRO A 173 27.09 2.85 21.27
N ASN A 174 26.13 3.69 21.64
CA ASN A 174 24.69 3.44 21.54
C ASN A 174 24.03 4.23 20.39
N SER A 175 24.71 4.48 19.26
CA SER A 175 24.01 5.02 18.09
C SER A 175 23.05 3.96 17.53
N THR A 176 21.84 3.89 18.08
CA THR A 176 20.74 3.12 17.51
C THR A 176 20.51 3.63 16.11
N VAL A 177 20.80 2.79 15.11
CA VAL A 177 20.48 3.05 13.70
C VAL A 177 19.01 3.46 13.66
N ALA A 178 18.74 4.71 13.29
CA ALA A 178 17.38 5.19 13.10
C ALA A 178 16.85 4.50 11.84
N TRP A 179 15.94 3.55 12.04
CA TRP A 179 15.27 2.87 10.95
C TRP A 179 14.10 3.72 10.48
N THR A 180 14.15 4.18 9.24
CA THR A 180 13.07 4.94 8.61
C THR A 180 12.26 4.02 7.70
N LEU A 181 10.94 4.00 7.88
CA LEU A 181 10.02 3.30 6.98
C LEU A 181 9.64 4.25 5.84
N SER A 182 10.12 3.96 4.63
CA SER A 182 9.73 4.64 3.41
C SER A 182 8.58 3.89 2.75
N VAL A 183 7.49 4.60 2.41
CA VAL A 183 6.34 4.04 1.69
C VAL A 183 6.14 4.78 0.38
N ASP A 184 6.11 4.04 -0.72
CA ASP A 184 5.80 4.51 -2.07
C ASP A 184 4.29 4.53 -2.28
N VAL A 185 3.69 5.68 -1.99
CA VAL A 185 2.26 5.93 -2.14
C VAL A 185 1.82 5.88 -3.61
N VAL A 186 2.66 6.34 -4.54
CA VAL A 186 2.36 6.31 -5.99
C VAL A 186 2.16 4.87 -6.45
N ARG A 187 3.07 3.98 -6.06
CA ARG A 187 2.94 2.56 -6.37
C ARG A 187 1.70 1.93 -5.74
N MET A 188 1.33 2.31 -4.52
CA MET A 188 0.08 1.85 -3.92
C MET A 188 -1.13 2.32 -4.74
N MET A 189 -1.13 3.57 -5.20
CA MET A 189 -2.19 4.09 -6.07
C MET A 189 -2.29 3.29 -7.38
N GLU A 190 -1.16 3.01 -8.03
CA GLU A 190 -1.13 2.20 -9.26
C GLU A 190 -1.68 0.79 -9.04
N MET A 191 -1.28 0.13 -7.94
CA MET A 191 -1.82 -1.17 -7.55
C MET A 191 -3.34 -1.13 -7.35
N GLY A 192 -3.86 -0.07 -6.74
CA GLY A 192 -5.31 0.15 -6.59
C GLY A 192 -6.00 0.31 -7.94
N LYS A 193 -5.45 1.13 -8.85
CA LYS A 193 -5.99 1.33 -10.22
C LYS A 193 -5.99 0.02 -11.01
N ASP A 194 -4.95 -0.81 -10.88
CA ASP A 194 -4.88 -2.14 -11.50
C ASP A 194 -5.93 -3.12 -10.96
N LEU A 195 -6.26 -3.04 -9.67
CA LEU A 195 -7.33 -3.85 -9.09
C LEU A 195 -8.70 -3.42 -9.61
N LEU A 196 -8.94 -2.12 -9.80
CA LEU A 196 -10.18 -1.63 -10.43
C LEU A 196 -10.34 -2.17 -11.84
N ARG A 197 -9.27 -2.18 -12.65
CA ARG A 197 -9.29 -2.76 -14.01
C ARG A 197 -9.59 -4.26 -14.03
N LYS A 198 -9.35 -4.96 -12.91
CA LYS A 198 -9.60 -6.40 -12.73
C LYS A 198 -10.91 -6.69 -12.01
N ASP A 199 -11.82 -5.72 -11.95
CA ASP A 199 -13.12 -5.79 -11.27
C ASP A 199 -13.03 -6.10 -9.76
N ARG A 200 -11.93 -5.71 -9.11
CA ARG A 200 -11.68 -5.91 -7.68
C ARG A 200 -11.83 -4.61 -6.89
N ALA A 201 -12.94 -3.89 -7.09
CA ALA A 201 -13.16 -2.57 -6.52
C ALA A 201 -13.07 -2.53 -4.98
N ALA A 202 -13.62 -3.54 -4.29
CA ALA A 202 -13.53 -3.62 -2.82
C ALA A 202 -12.09 -3.79 -2.29
N TYR A 203 -11.20 -4.40 -3.07
CA TYR A 203 -9.78 -4.49 -2.70
C TYR A 203 -9.03 -3.22 -3.08
N ALA A 204 -9.37 -2.59 -4.21
CA ALA A 204 -8.80 -1.31 -4.62
C ALA A 204 -9.09 -0.21 -3.59
N GLU A 205 -10.34 -0.10 -3.11
CA GLU A 205 -10.74 0.83 -2.05
C GLU A 205 -9.85 0.71 -0.81
N LYS A 206 -9.59 -0.53 -0.36
CA LYS A 206 -8.69 -0.77 0.80
C LYS A 206 -7.27 -0.27 0.55
N ILE A 207 -6.76 -0.37 -0.67
CA ILE A 207 -5.43 0.15 -1.01
C ILE A 207 -5.45 1.67 -1.01
N PHE A 208 -6.43 2.31 -1.65
CA PHE A 208 -6.54 3.78 -1.66
C PHE A 208 -6.71 4.37 -0.26
N LEU A 209 -7.52 3.75 0.59
CA LEU A 209 -7.66 4.15 1.99
C LEU A 209 -6.35 4.00 2.75
N LYS A 210 -5.57 2.94 2.47
CA LYS A 210 -4.25 2.77 3.09
C LYS A 210 -3.25 3.82 2.61
N SER A 211 -3.29 4.19 1.33
CA SER A 211 -2.51 5.30 0.76
C SER A 211 -2.84 6.61 1.46
N LEU A 212 -4.15 6.93 1.57
CA LEU A 212 -4.64 8.13 2.25
C LEU A 212 -4.16 8.19 3.70
N LYS A 213 -4.35 7.12 4.47
CA LYS A 213 -3.89 7.04 5.87
C LYS A 213 -2.37 7.20 6.01
N THR A 214 -1.61 6.78 5.00
CA THR A 214 -0.15 6.95 5.00
C THR A 214 0.21 8.42 4.82
N LEU A 215 -0.46 9.13 3.93
CA LEU A 215 -0.27 10.58 3.76
C LEU A 215 -0.71 11.36 5.00
N GLU A 216 -1.85 11.01 5.59
CA GLU A 216 -2.36 11.65 6.82
C GLU A 216 -1.41 11.46 8.01
N ALA A 217 -0.75 10.31 8.12
CA ALA A 217 0.25 10.09 9.16
C ALA A 217 1.47 11.01 9.02
N LEU A 218 1.75 11.50 7.81
CA LEU A 218 2.86 12.42 7.51
C LEU A 218 2.45 13.89 7.63
N GLU A 219 1.17 14.19 7.86
CA GLU A 219 0.64 15.56 7.90
C GLU A 219 1.44 16.45 8.86
N GLY A 220 1.68 15.96 10.08
CA GLY A 220 2.41 16.71 11.11
C GLY A 220 3.90 16.91 10.81
N GLU A 221 4.52 16.05 10.01
CA GLU A 221 5.94 16.17 9.62
C GLU A 221 6.10 17.17 8.47
N VAL A 222 5.23 17.08 7.46
CA VAL A 222 5.20 18.00 6.31
C VAL A 222 4.92 19.44 6.77
N CYS A 223 4.02 19.62 7.75
CA CYS A 223 3.73 20.94 8.31
C CYS A 223 4.86 21.53 9.16
N ARG A 224 5.79 20.71 9.67
CA ARG A 224 6.91 21.16 10.51
C ARG A 224 8.15 21.55 9.70
N GLY A 225 8.42 20.85 8.59
CA GLY A 225 9.60 21.08 7.76
C GLY A 225 9.73 22.51 7.20
N GLU A 226 8.63 23.17 6.85
CA GLU A 226 8.67 24.53 6.29
C GLU A 226 8.77 25.64 7.35
N GLY A 227 8.47 25.35 8.61
CA GLY A 227 8.63 26.30 9.72
C GLY A 227 10.09 26.62 10.03
N GLU A 228 11.00 25.71 9.71
CA GLU A 228 12.45 25.88 9.88
C GLU A 228 13.10 26.54 8.66
N GLU A 229 12.70 26.18 7.43
CA GLU A 229 13.22 26.82 6.20
C GLU A 229 12.78 28.30 6.08
N ARG A 230 11.55 28.66 6.47
CA ARG A 230 11.11 30.08 6.46
C ARG A 230 11.81 30.95 7.51
N ARG A 231 12.31 30.38 8.62
CA ARG A 231 13.07 31.14 9.64
C ARG A 231 14.49 31.48 9.20
N GLY A 232 15.05 30.80 8.21
CA GLY A 232 16.36 31.12 7.63
C GLY A 232 16.32 32.22 6.56
N ALA A 233 15.14 32.56 6.03
CA ALA A 233 15.02 33.40 4.85
C ALA A 233 13.80 34.34 4.90
N SER A 234 13.71 35.25 5.87
CA SER A 234 13.15 36.60 5.67
C SER A 234 13.07 37.41 6.96
N ASN A 235 13.89 38.46 7.06
CA ASN A 235 13.59 39.64 7.86
C ASN A 235 12.65 40.55 7.04
N THR A 236 11.39 40.14 6.85
CA THR A 236 10.37 41.03 6.29
C THR A 236 9.06 40.86 7.05
N THR A 237 8.79 41.82 7.91
CA THR A 237 7.51 42.03 8.58
C THR A 237 6.42 42.33 7.56
N VAL A 238 5.47 41.42 7.37
CA VAL A 238 4.10 41.76 6.95
C VAL A 238 3.12 40.87 7.72
N SER A 239 2.28 41.52 8.54
CA SER A 239 1.09 40.93 9.14
C SER A 239 -0.01 40.79 8.11
N THR A 240 -0.69 39.64 8.08
CA THR A 240 -2.15 39.44 8.30
C THR A 240 -2.62 38.21 7.53
N ALA A 241 -3.16 37.22 8.26
CA ALA A 241 -3.94 36.09 7.75
C ALA A 241 -3.26 35.21 6.68
N GLU A 242 -2.15 34.55 7.02
CA GLU A 242 -1.75 33.35 6.26
C GLU A 242 -2.59 32.18 6.77
N GLU A 243 -3.62 31.83 6.00
CA GLU A 243 -4.27 30.53 6.06
C GLU A 243 -3.19 29.45 6.12
N SER A 244 -3.45 28.41 6.91
CA SER A 244 -2.64 27.19 7.00
C SER A 244 -2.61 26.47 5.64
N SER A 245 -1.92 27.03 4.66
CA SER A 245 -1.82 26.49 3.31
C SER A 245 -0.79 25.38 3.35
N PHE A 246 -1.27 24.15 3.49
CA PHE A 246 -0.47 22.96 3.24
C PHE A 246 0.25 23.07 1.89
N PRO A 247 1.45 22.49 1.74
CA PRO A 247 2.15 22.45 0.46
C PRO A 247 1.22 21.91 -0.62
N ARG A 248 1.08 22.66 -1.73
CA ARG A 248 0.10 22.35 -2.79
C ARG A 248 0.22 20.90 -3.29
N ASP A 249 1.43 20.37 -3.34
CA ASP A 249 1.72 19.00 -3.79
C ASP A 249 1.24 17.93 -2.80
N TYR A 250 1.37 18.19 -1.50
CA TYR A 250 0.80 17.33 -0.46
C TYR A 250 -0.73 17.35 -0.53
N THR A 251 -1.33 18.53 -0.59
CA THR A 251 -2.79 18.69 -0.71
C THR A 251 -3.34 18.00 -1.95
N ARG A 252 -2.65 18.11 -3.10
CA ARG A 252 -3.01 17.42 -4.33
C ARG A 252 -2.90 15.90 -4.17
N SER A 253 -1.86 15.40 -3.51
CA SER A 253 -1.69 13.96 -3.27
C SER A 253 -2.82 13.39 -2.41
N VAL A 254 -3.23 14.11 -1.38
CA VAL A 254 -4.38 13.75 -0.54
C VAL A 254 -5.68 13.77 -1.36
N ALA A 255 -5.91 14.82 -2.15
CA ALA A 255 -7.05 14.93 -3.05
C ALA A 255 -7.13 13.75 -4.03
N HIS A 256 -5.99 13.36 -4.58
CA HIS A 256 -5.87 12.23 -5.50
C HIS A 256 -6.26 10.90 -4.84
N CYS A 257 -5.80 10.67 -3.61
CA CYS A 257 -6.18 9.49 -2.83
C CYS A 257 -7.69 9.46 -2.54
N LEU A 258 -8.27 10.60 -2.15
CA LEU A 258 -9.71 10.75 -1.91
C LEU A 258 -10.52 10.45 -3.17
N ALA A 259 -10.12 11.01 -4.32
CA ALA A 259 -10.80 10.83 -5.60
C ALA A 259 -10.88 9.35 -6.01
N TRP A 260 -9.76 8.62 -5.93
CA TRP A 260 -9.75 7.20 -6.29
C TRP A 260 -10.46 6.30 -5.28
N ALA A 261 -10.42 6.63 -3.99
CA ALA A 261 -11.21 5.94 -2.98
C ALA A 261 -12.72 6.12 -3.24
N ALA A 262 -13.14 7.36 -3.57
CA ALA A 262 -14.52 7.66 -3.97
C ALA A 262 -14.94 6.89 -5.21
N ILE A 263 -14.14 6.90 -6.28
CA ILE A 263 -14.43 6.15 -7.52
C ILE A 263 -14.58 4.65 -7.20
N ALA A 264 -13.72 4.09 -6.35
CA ALA A 264 -13.81 2.67 -5.97
C ALA A 264 -15.11 2.35 -5.22
N GLN A 265 -15.63 3.25 -4.39
CA GLN A 265 -16.93 3.08 -3.73
C GLN A 265 -18.11 3.22 -4.70
N LEU A 266 -18.07 4.24 -5.56
CA LEU A 266 -19.09 4.48 -6.58
C LEU A 266 -19.25 3.29 -7.54
N VAL A 267 -18.12 2.70 -7.98
CA VAL A 267 -18.14 1.51 -8.86
C VAL A 267 -18.70 0.26 -8.15
N GLN A 268 -18.65 0.20 -6.82
CA GLN A 268 -19.32 -0.86 -6.06
C GLN A 268 -20.84 -0.65 -5.93
N GLY A 269 -21.37 0.50 -6.36
CA GLY A 269 -22.76 0.89 -6.14
C GLY A 269 -23.08 1.21 -4.67
N LYS A 270 -22.05 1.50 -3.86
CA LYS A 270 -22.18 1.83 -2.44
C LYS A 270 -22.15 3.33 -2.22
N GLU A 271 -22.85 3.78 -1.18
CA GLU A 271 -22.68 5.12 -0.58
C GLU A 271 -22.79 6.28 -1.58
N VAL A 272 -23.59 6.13 -2.65
CA VAL A 272 -23.75 7.18 -3.68
C VAL A 272 -24.31 8.48 -3.08
N LEU A 273 -25.17 8.40 -2.07
CA LEU A 273 -25.74 9.59 -1.40
C LEU A 273 -24.80 10.21 -0.36
N HIS A 274 -24.04 9.39 0.36
CA HIS A 274 -23.20 9.80 1.50
C HIS A 274 -21.80 9.24 1.36
N ASN A 275 -21.09 9.71 0.33
CA ASN A 275 -19.73 9.30 0.07
C ASN A 275 -18.77 10.18 0.88
N THR A 276 -18.27 9.64 1.99
CA THR A 276 -17.39 10.37 2.93
C THR A 276 -16.12 10.93 2.26
N PHE A 277 -15.59 10.25 1.23
CA PHE A 277 -14.42 10.73 0.49
C PHE A 277 -14.76 11.93 -0.39
N LEU A 278 -15.93 11.93 -1.05
CA LEU A 278 -16.39 13.05 -1.86
C LEU A 278 -16.85 14.23 -1.00
N GLU A 279 -17.51 13.99 0.12
CA GLU A 279 -17.84 15.04 1.09
C GLU A 279 -16.57 15.75 1.55
N ARG A 280 -15.50 15.00 1.85
CA ARG A 280 -14.21 15.59 2.21
C ARG A 280 -13.54 16.29 1.04
N LEU A 281 -13.56 15.70 -0.16
CA LEU A 281 -12.95 16.27 -1.37
C LEU A 281 -13.63 17.58 -1.79
N THR A 282 -14.94 17.69 -1.58
CA THR A 282 -15.74 18.87 -1.96
C THR A 282 -15.92 19.88 -0.82
N GLY A 283 -15.47 19.58 0.40
CA GLY A 283 -15.70 20.41 1.58
C GLY A 283 -17.13 20.32 2.16
N GLY A 284 -17.96 19.42 1.63
CA GLY A 284 -19.37 19.23 2.00
C GLY A 284 -20.25 20.43 1.64
N GLU A 285 -21.49 20.46 2.14
CA GLU A 285 -22.45 21.55 1.91
C GLU A 285 -22.00 22.92 2.45
N LYS A 286 -20.93 22.97 3.26
CA LYS A 286 -20.56 24.15 4.06
C LYS A 286 -19.31 24.87 3.57
N ASN A 287 -18.60 24.37 2.56
CA ASN A 287 -17.30 24.94 2.20
C ASN A 287 -17.07 24.94 0.68
N ILE A 288 -17.62 25.96 0.02
CA ILE A 288 -17.48 26.17 -1.44
C ILE A 288 -16.01 26.41 -1.83
N ASP A 289 -15.17 26.85 -0.89
CA ASP A 289 -13.74 27.11 -1.08
C ASP A 289 -12.87 26.18 -0.19
N GLY A 290 -13.24 24.90 -0.11
CA GLY A 290 -12.44 23.91 0.62
C GLY A 290 -11.00 23.77 0.06
N ALA A 291 -10.06 23.29 0.89
CA ALA A 291 -8.64 23.15 0.52
C ALA A 291 -8.38 22.32 -0.76
N PHE A 292 -9.35 21.50 -1.18
CA PHE A 292 -9.25 20.65 -2.36
C PHE A 292 -10.02 21.19 -3.59
N PHE A 293 -10.82 22.25 -3.43
CA PHE A 293 -11.67 22.83 -4.48
C PHE A 293 -10.91 23.15 -5.78
N PRO A 294 -9.69 23.72 -5.75
CA PRO A 294 -8.92 23.99 -6.97
C PRO A 294 -8.65 22.74 -7.81
N PHE A 295 -8.54 21.56 -7.18
CA PHE A 295 -8.26 20.30 -7.88
C PHE A 295 -9.55 19.67 -8.45
N THR A 296 -10.69 19.89 -7.79
CA THR A 296 -11.99 19.36 -8.26
C THR A 296 -12.52 20.08 -9.48
N GLU A 297 -12.08 21.32 -9.71
CA GLU A 297 -12.46 22.12 -10.88
C GLU A 297 -11.42 22.06 -12.02
N GLU A 298 -10.27 21.41 -11.80
CA GLU A 298 -9.23 21.25 -12.82
C GLU A 298 -9.72 20.27 -13.92
N PRO A 299 -9.84 20.70 -15.20
CA PRO A 299 -10.30 19.82 -16.26
C PRO A 299 -9.42 18.60 -16.43
N LEU A 300 -10.03 17.46 -16.78
CA LEU A 300 -9.38 16.16 -16.98
C LEU A 300 -8.66 15.57 -15.75
N SER A 301 -8.73 16.22 -14.59
CA SER A 301 -8.15 15.70 -13.35
C SER A 301 -8.94 14.50 -12.81
N ASP A 302 -8.27 13.61 -12.08
CA ASP A 302 -8.94 12.46 -11.47
C ASP A 302 -9.91 12.91 -10.35
N GLU A 303 -9.61 14.03 -9.70
CA GLU A 303 -10.43 14.68 -8.67
C GLU A 303 -11.74 15.22 -9.26
N CYS A 304 -11.64 15.99 -10.36
CA CYS A 304 -12.79 16.46 -11.13
C CYS A 304 -13.61 15.27 -11.65
N ARG A 305 -12.93 14.24 -12.15
CA ARG A 305 -13.57 13.02 -12.64
C ARG A 305 -14.41 12.34 -11.55
N ALA A 306 -13.91 12.23 -10.32
CA ALA A 306 -14.64 11.65 -9.21
C ALA A 306 -15.91 12.45 -8.88
N CYS A 307 -15.79 13.78 -8.83
CA CYS A 307 -16.92 14.69 -8.59
C CYS A 307 -17.98 14.60 -9.69
N VAL A 308 -17.56 14.61 -10.96
CA VAL A 308 -18.48 14.50 -12.10
C VAL A 308 -19.15 13.13 -12.13
N LEU A 309 -18.40 12.05 -11.90
CA LEU A 309 -18.97 10.70 -11.79
C LEU A 309 -20.06 10.64 -10.72
N TRP A 310 -19.81 11.22 -9.55
CA TRP A 310 -20.77 11.28 -8.47
C TRP A 310 -22.05 12.01 -8.87
N ARG A 311 -21.92 13.21 -9.47
CA ARG A 311 -23.06 14.01 -9.93
C ARG A 311 -23.86 13.28 -11.02
N LEU A 312 -23.19 12.55 -11.92
CA LEU A 312 -23.86 11.68 -12.89
C LEU A 312 -24.64 10.55 -12.20
N MET A 313 -24.04 9.86 -11.23
CA MET A 313 -24.72 8.77 -10.51
C MET A 313 -25.90 9.26 -9.67
N LEU A 314 -25.82 10.45 -9.08
CA LEU A 314 -26.93 11.08 -8.36
C LEU A 314 -28.09 11.48 -9.29
N ALA A 315 -27.78 11.98 -10.48
CA ALA A 315 -28.78 12.38 -11.46
C ALA A 315 -29.39 11.21 -12.24
N ALA A 316 -28.81 10.01 -12.12
CA ALA A 316 -29.28 8.84 -12.84
C ALA A 316 -30.73 8.49 -12.46
N PRO A 317 -31.57 8.06 -13.41
CA PRO A 317 -32.98 7.74 -13.12
C PRO A 317 -33.15 6.51 -12.22
N SER A 318 -32.12 5.68 -12.11
CA SER A 318 -32.04 4.59 -11.16
C SER A 318 -30.57 4.29 -10.82
N PRO A 319 -30.29 3.62 -9.68
CA PRO A 319 -28.92 3.33 -9.25
C PRO A 319 -28.13 2.56 -10.30
N TRP A 320 -26.90 3.02 -10.57
CA TRP A 320 -25.97 2.29 -11.42
C TRP A 320 -25.33 1.15 -10.62
N VAL A 321 -25.33 -0.07 -11.17
CA VAL A 321 -24.78 -1.26 -10.51
C VAL A 321 -23.89 -2.01 -11.49
N ALA A 322 -22.62 -2.23 -11.14
CA ALA A 322 -21.64 -2.87 -12.02
C ALA A 322 -22.09 -4.24 -12.57
N ALA A 323 -22.84 -5.03 -11.78
CA ALA A 323 -23.34 -6.34 -12.18
C ALA A 323 -24.35 -6.29 -13.34
N GLU A 324 -25.12 -5.20 -13.44
CA GLU A 324 -26.20 -5.03 -14.41
C GLU A 324 -25.83 -4.08 -15.55
N CYS A 325 -25.00 -3.07 -15.27
CA CYS A 325 -24.69 -1.98 -16.17
C CYS A 325 -23.42 -2.21 -17.01
N SER A 326 -23.13 -3.47 -17.40
CA SER A 326 -22.04 -3.76 -18.32
C SER A 326 -22.38 -3.29 -19.73
N GLU A 327 -21.39 -2.77 -20.48
CA GLU A 327 -21.59 -2.25 -21.84
C GLU A 327 -22.35 -3.24 -22.72
N ARG A 328 -21.92 -4.51 -22.73
CA ARG A 328 -22.54 -5.56 -23.56
C ARG A 328 -24.01 -5.77 -23.23
N LYS A 329 -24.37 -5.78 -21.94
CA LYS A 329 -25.77 -5.95 -21.51
C LYS A 329 -26.58 -4.73 -21.95
N LEU A 330 -26.14 -3.53 -21.61
CA LEU A 330 -26.83 -2.29 -21.91
C LEU A 330 -27.04 -2.09 -23.43
N GLN A 331 -26.01 -2.35 -24.24
CA GLN A 331 -26.13 -2.30 -25.70
C GLN A 331 -27.09 -3.35 -26.25
N GLY A 332 -27.09 -4.57 -25.70
CA GLY A 332 -28.05 -5.61 -26.10
C GLY A 332 -29.49 -5.16 -25.85
N TRP A 333 -29.76 -4.57 -24.68
CA TRP A 333 -31.08 -4.00 -24.36
C TRP A 333 -31.46 -2.85 -25.29
N LEU A 334 -30.55 -1.90 -25.50
CA LEU A 334 -30.80 -0.72 -26.34
C LEU A 334 -30.93 -1.06 -27.83
N SER A 335 -30.40 -2.21 -28.28
CA SER A 335 -30.62 -2.70 -29.64
C SER A 335 -32.06 -3.17 -29.85
N ALA A 336 -32.69 -3.72 -28.80
CA ALA A 336 -34.10 -4.13 -28.82
C ALA A 336 -35.05 -2.96 -28.52
N ASN A 337 -34.65 -2.04 -27.63
CA ASN A 337 -35.42 -0.86 -27.27
C ASN A 337 -34.53 0.41 -27.27
N PRO A 338 -34.39 1.09 -28.43
CA PRO A 338 -33.55 2.28 -28.55
C PRO A 338 -34.07 3.51 -27.81
N THR A 339 -35.30 3.49 -27.30
CA THR A 339 -35.92 4.63 -26.60
C THR A 339 -35.87 4.49 -25.08
N ASP A 340 -35.25 3.42 -24.55
CA ASP A 340 -35.07 3.22 -23.12
C ASP A 340 -34.06 4.23 -22.53
N CYS A 341 -34.59 5.31 -21.94
CA CYS A 341 -33.79 6.36 -21.33
C CYS A 341 -32.98 5.87 -20.11
N VAL A 342 -33.50 4.91 -19.34
CA VAL A 342 -32.84 4.43 -18.11
C VAL A 342 -31.56 3.68 -18.47
N ARG A 343 -31.66 2.71 -19.38
CA ARG A 343 -30.51 1.91 -19.81
C ARG A 343 -29.50 2.75 -20.59
N ARG A 344 -29.96 3.77 -21.31
CA ARG A 344 -29.08 4.72 -21.99
C ARG A 344 -28.35 5.65 -21.01
N ALA A 345 -28.99 6.11 -19.94
CA ALA A 345 -28.34 6.87 -18.88
C ALA A 345 -27.23 6.04 -18.20
N HIS A 346 -27.52 4.77 -17.88
CA HIS A 346 -26.50 3.85 -17.36
C HIS A 346 -25.35 3.63 -18.35
N LEU A 347 -25.64 3.56 -19.65
CA LEU A 347 -24.61 3.39 -20.67
C LEU A 347 -23.68 4.61 -20.75
N ALA A 348 -24.22 5.82 -20.64
CA ALA A 348 -23.43 7.04 -20.57
C ALA A 348 -22.47 7.05 -19.36
N ILE A 349 -22.96 6.64 -18.18
CA ILE A 349 -22.13 6.48 -16.96
C ILE A 349 -21.04 5.43 -17.18
N THR A 350 -21.38 4.29 -17.78
CA THR A 350 -20.42 3.22 -18.08
C THR A 350 -19.33 3.69 -19.04
N PHE A 351 -19.64 4.48 -20.07
CA PHE A 351 -18.62 5.06 -20.96
C PHE A 351 -17.73 6.08 -20.26
N PHE A 352 -18.31 6.94 -19.40
CA PHE A 352 -17.53 7.90 -18.61
C PHE A 352 -16.54 7.20 -17.66
N LEU A 353 -16.98 6.11 -17.00
CA LEU A 353 -16.12 5.26 -16.16
C LEU A 353 -14.95 4.63 -16.94
N ARG A 354 -15.14 4.35 -18.23
CA ARG A 354 -14.09 3.76 -19.09
C ARG A 354 -13.16 4.79 -19.72
N GLY A 355 -13.47 6.08 -19.59
CA GLY A 355 -12.70 7.14 -20.26
C GLY A 355 -13.15 7.42 -21.69
N GLU A 356 -14.27 6.84 -22.13
CA GLU A 356 -14.78 6.94 -23.51
C GLU A 356 -15.70 8.16 -23.65
N MET A 357 -15.12 9.37 -23.52
CA MET A 357 -15.86 10.63 -23.38
C MET A 357 -16.77 10.95 -24.58
N GLU A 358 -16.30 10.69 -25.81
CA GLU A 358 -17.11 10.91 -27.02
C GLU A 358 -18.38 10.03 -27.04
N ARG A 359 -18.25 8.77 -26.62
CA ARG A 359 -19.39 7.83 -26.55
C ARG A 359 -20.33 8.21 -25.40
N ALA A 360 -19.79 8.64 -24.26
CA ALA A 360 -20.58 9.14 -23.14
C ALA A 360 -21.41 10.38 -23.54
N LEU A 361 -20.78 11.36 -24.21
CA LEU A 361 -21.45 12.55 -24.74
C LEU A 361 -22.50 12.19 -25.80
N THR A 362 -22.20 11.24 -26.68
CA THR A 362 -23.16 10.76 -27.70
C THR A 362 -24.43 10.23 -27.07
N GLU A 363 -24.33 9.39 -26.03
CA GLU A 363 -25.51 8.90 -25.32
C GLU A 363 -26.24 10.02 -24.55
N ALA A 364 -25.52 11.00 -24.00
CA ALA A 364 -26.10 12.16 -23.34
C ALA A 364 -26.88 13.07 -24.33
N VAL A 365 -26.36 13.29 -25.54
CA VAL A 365 -27.06 14.01 -26.63
C VAL A 365 -28.35 13.27 -27.02
N LYS A 366 -28.27 11.95 -27.19
CA LYS A 366 -29.46 11.12 -27.48
C LYS A 366 -30.51 11.26 -26.39
N LEU A 367 -30.13 11.21 -25.11
CA LEU A 367 -31.06 11.40 -23.98
C LEU A 367 -31.70 12.79 -23.99
N ARG A 368 -30.91 13.84 -24.23
CA ARG A 368 -31.44 15.20 -24.37
C ARG A 368 -32.46 15.29 -25.50
N SER A 369 -32.19 14.66 -26.65
CA SER A 369 -33.10 14.65 -27.81
C SER A 369 -34.42 13.93 -27.51
N LEU A 370 -34.40 12.95 -26.60
CA LEU A 370 -35.59 12.25 -26.10
C LEU A 370 -36.33 13.01 -24.99
N GLY A 371 -35.84 14.19 -24.59
CA GLY A 371 -36.44 15.01 -23.54
C GLY A 371 -36.08 14.60 -22.11
N ASP A 372 -35.17 13.64 -21.94
CA ASP A 372 -34.77 13.13 -20.62
C ASP A 372 -33.91 14.14 -19.83
N ALA A 373 -34.19 14.28 -18.54
CA ALA A 373 -33.52 15.25 -17.66
C ALA A 373 -32.04 14.89 -17.43
N PHE A 374 -31.70 13.61 -17.34
CA PHE A 374 -30.32 13.15 -17.16
C PHE A 374 -29.45 13.61 -18.34
N GLY A 375 -29.98 13.62 -19.56
CA GLY A 375 -29.23 14.06 -20.74
C GLY A 375 -28.68 15.48 -20.61
N ARG A 376 -29.45 16.41 -20.02
CA ARG A 376 -28.99 17.79 -19.75
C ARG A 376 -27.90 17.84 -18.70
N VAL A 377 -28.07 17.10 -17.60
CA VAL A 377 -27.07 17.03 -16.52
C VAL A 377 -25.78 16.43 -17.05
N ALA A 378 -25.86 15.30 -17.76
CA ALA A 378 -24.69 14.62 -18.28
C ALA A 378 -23.89 15.47 -19.26
N LEU A 379 -24.55 16.20 -20.16
CA LEU A 379 -23.84 17.11 -21.06
C LEU A 379 -23.14 18.24 -20.30
N LYS A 380 -23.81 18.84 -19.31
CA LYS A 380 -23.20 19.90 -18.49
C LYS A 380 -21.95 19.38 -17.75
N GLU A 381 -22.10 18.28 -17.03
CA GLU A 381 -21.06 17.76 -16.15
C GLU A 381 -19.87 17.16 -16.93
N ILE A 382 -20.13 16.43 -18.03
CA ILE A 382 -19.05 15.90 -18.87
C ILE A 382 -18.34 17.03 -19.62
N SER A 383 -19.05 18.07 -20.07
CA SER A 383 -18.41 19.24 -20.71
C SER A 383 -17.56 20.02 -19.71
N HIS A 384 -18.02 20.15 -18.46
CA HIS A 384 -17.24 20.75 -17.39
C HIS A 384 -15.94 19.95 -17.13
N PHE A 385 -16.04 18.62 -17.03
CA PHE A 385 -14.86 17.75 -16.90
C PHE A 385 -13.85 17.92 -18.03
N LEU A 386 -14.31 18.05 -19.28
CA LEU A 386 -13.44 18.21 -20.44
C LEU A 386 -12.80 19.61 -20.53
N GLY A 387 -13.47 20.62 -20.00
CA GLY A 387 -13.07 22.03 -20.13
C GLY A 387 -13.62 22.71 -21.39
N SER A 388 -13.70 24.04 -21.35
CA SER A 388 -14.29 24.86 -22.43
C SER A 388 -13.58 24.73 -23.76
N ASP A 389 -12.28 24.46 -23.73
CA ASP A 389 -11.40 24.51 -24.90
C ASP A 389 -11.30 23.15 -25.61
N HIS A 390 -11.97 22.11 -25.07
CA HIS A 390 -11.90 20.77 -25.62
C HIS A 390 -12.70 20.64 -26.92
N GLU A 391 -12.13 19.99 -27.95
CA GLU A 391 -12.75 19.87 -29.29
C GLU A 391 -14.18 19.31 -29.25
N LEU A 392 -14.39 18.25 -28.45
CA LEU A 392 -15.73 17.66 -28.27
C LEU A 392 -16.75 18.67 -27.72
N VAL A 393 -16.35 19.56 -26.81
CA VAL A 393 -17.24 20.58 -26.24
C VAL A 393 -17.54 21.66 -27.29
N ALA A 394 -16.53 22.09 -28.05
CA ALA A 394 -16.72 23.02 -29.17
C ALA A 394 -17.70 22.48 -30.22
N ARG A 395 -17.65 21.18 -30.52
CA ARG A 395 -18.57 20.51 -31.47
C ARG A 395 -20.01 20.41 -30.96
N LEU A 396 -20.23 20.38 -29.64
CA LEU A 396 -21.57 20.33 -29.04
C LEU A 396 -22.30 21.69 -29.14
N GLY A 397 -21.57 22.80 -29.30
CA GLY A 397 -22.13 24.16 -29.26
C GLY A 397 -22.51 24.59 -27.84
N LYS A 398 -23.36 25.62 -27.69
CA LYS A 398 -23.87 26.04 -26.38
C LYS A 398 -24.80 24.96 -25.82
N VAL A 399 -24.26 24.14 -24.91
CA VAL A 399 -24.97 23.05 -24.21
C VAL A 399 -26.03 23.61 -23.26
#